data_AF-A0A7X9B3A3-F1
#
_entry.id   AF-A0A7X9B3A3-F1
#
_cell.length_a   1.000
_cell.length_b   1.000
_cell.length_c   1.000
_cell.angle_alpha   90.00
_cell.angle_beta   90.00
_cell.angle_gamma   90.00
#
_symmetry.space_group_name_H-M   'P 1'
#
loop_
_entity.id
_entity.type
_entity.pdbx_description
1 polymer ?
#
loop_
_entity_poly.entity_id
_entity_poly.type
_entity_poly.pdbx_seq_one_letter_code
_entity_poly.pdbx_strand_id
1 'polypeptide(L)'
;MARWRGILWSFVLGLLLFGGACRHCPLRPAAAQEPSLLSLPAAKAAVQQYYEQGQYERDVAKAMIEATALLPEMPVLDGKRLAVVLDIDETALSTYEYQKGMGFGHYGKAWHQWIDLRQATAIAPVLTFYQAAQARGL
;
A
#
# COMPACT_ATOMS: atom_id res chain seq x y z
N MET A 1 50.56 -0.41 -26.36
CA MET A 1 51.35 -1.62 -26.70
C MET A 1 51.69 -2.35 -25.42
N ALA A 2 50.92 -3.38 -25.05
CA ALA A 2 51.23 -4.25 -23.92
C ALA A 2 51.12 -5.69 -24.41
N ARG A 3 52.23 -6.41 -24.26
CA ARG A 3 52.56 -7.68 -24.92
C ARG A 3 51.86 -8.85 -24.25
N TRP A 4 51.19 -9.64 -25.07
CA TRP A 4 50.69 -10.98 -24.79
C TRP A 4 51.87 -11.93 -24.52
N ARG A 5 51.84 -12.67 -23.41
CA ARG A 5 52.62 -13.89 -23.21
C ARG A 5 51.67 -14.95 -22.63
N GLY A 6 51.32 -15.91 -23.46
CA GLY A 6 50.54 -17.06 -23.04
C GLY A 6 51.35 -17.98 -22.12
N ILE A 7 50.64 -18.60 -21.19
CA ILE A 7 51.02 -19.86 -20.57
C ILE A 7 49.75 -20.71 -20.61
N LEU A 8 49.73 -21.63 -21.58
CA LEU A 8 48.95 -22.87 -21.51
C LEU A 8 49.27 -23.53 -20.17
N TRP A 9 48.34 -24.26 -19.55
CA TRP A 9 48.60 -25.53 -18.84
C TRP A 9 47.27 -26.24 -18.60
N SER A 10 47.16 -27.39 -19.27
CA SER A 10 46.60 -28.66 -18.82
C SER A 10 45.21 -28.69 -18.17
N PHE A 11 44.30 -29.31 -18.93
CA PHE A 11 43.09 -29.98 -18.48
C PHE A 11 43.38 -30.89 -17.27
N VAL A 12 42.64 -30.67 -16.17
CA VAL A 12 42.34 -31.72 -15.20
C VAL A 12 40.82 -31.78 -15.04
N LEU A 13 40.27 -32.85 -15.58
CA LEU A 13 38.87 -33.24 -15.50
C LEU A 13 38.57 -33.71 -14.06
N GLY A 14 38.07 -32.81 -13.22
CA GLY A 14 37.61 -33.11 -11.87
C GLY A 14 36.09 -33.16 -11.81
N LEU A 15 35.51 -34.33 -12.10
CA LEU A 15 34.10 -34.63 -11.93
C LEU A 15 33.80 -34.79 -10.43
N LEU A 16 33.30 -33.74 -9.78
CA LEU A 16 32.76 -33.84 -8.41
C LEU A 16 31.25 -33.58 -8.42
N LEU A 17 30.52 -34.70 -8.44
CA LEU A 17 29.09 -34.81 -8.23
C LEU A 17 28.75 -34.43 -6.78
N PHE A 18 28.27 -33.21 -6.55
CA PHE A 18 27.44 -32.89 -5.39
C PHE A 18 26.06 -32.42 -5.86
N GLY A 19 25.35 -33.31 -6.55
CA GLY A 19 23.93 -33.19 -6.81
C GLY A 19 23.14 -33.65 -5.58
N GLY A 20 23.02 -32.76 -4.58
CA GLY A 20 22.07 -32.91 -3.49
C GLY A 20 20.64 -32.81 -4.03
N ALA A 21 20.08 -33.94 -4.46
CA ALA A 21 18.71 -34.04 -4.93
C ALA A 21 17.73 -33.92 -3.74
N CYS A 22 17.28 -32.71 -3.41
CA CYS A 22 15.98 -32.53 -2.75
C CYS A 22 14.86 -32.91 -3.73
N ARG A 23 14.74 -34.20 -4.06
CA ARG A 23 13.62 -34.75 -4.80
C ARG A 23 12.53 -35.15 -3.81
N HIS A 24 11.75 -34.16 -3.38
CA HIS A 24 10.34 -34.22 -3.00
C HIS A 24 9.98 -32.94 -2.23
N CYS A 25 9.94 -31.82 -2.94
CA CYS A 25 9.07 -30.73 -2.52
C CYS A 25 7.78 -30.92 -3.32
N PRO A 26 6.66 -31.37 -2.72
CA PRO A 26 5.40 -31.27 -3.41
C PRO A 26 5.12 -29.77 -3.49
N LEU A 27 5.40 -29.16 -4.64
CA LEU A 27 4.69 -27.96 -5.06
C LEU A 27 3.23 -28.39 -5.24
N ARG A 28 2.53 -28.54 -4.13
CA ARG A 28 1.09 -28.59 -4.11
C ARG A 28 0.69 -27.20 -4.59
N PRO A 29 0.07 -27.04 -5.77
CA PRO A 29 -0.49 -25.75 -6.09
C PRO A 29 -1.44 -25.44 -4.95
N ALA A 30 -1.18 -24.36 -4.21
CA ALA A 30 -2.24 -23.75 -3.44
C ALA A 30 -3.27 -23.41 -4.49
N ALA A 31 -4.32 -24.22 -4.61
CA ALA A 31 -5.48 -23.85 -5.38
C ALA A 31 -5.90 -22.52 -4.76
N ALA A 32 -5.62 -21.42 -5.46
CA ALA A 32 -6.14 -20.13 -5.09
C ALA A 32 -7.65 -20.33 -5.09
N GLN A 33 -8.22 -20.42 -3.90
CA GLN A 33 -9.64 -20.57 -3.76
C GLN A 33 -10.22 -19.27 -4.31
N GLU A 34 -10.83 -19.35 -5.49
CA GLU A 34 -11.55 -18.23 -6.10
C GLU A 34 -12.43 -17.63 -4.98
N PRO A 35 -12.25 -16.35 -4.63
CA PRO A 35 -13.04 -15.74 -3.57
C PRO A 35 -14.51 -15.95 -3.92
N SER A 36 -15.29 -16.44 -2.96
CA SER A 36 -16.71 -16.68 -3.18
C SER A 36 -17.36 -15.37 -3.63
N LEU A 37 -17.97 -15.37 -4.82
CA LEU A 37 -18.63 -14.19 -5.34
C LEU A 37 -19.80 -13.83 -4.42
N LEU A 38 -19.67 -12.70 -3.73
CA LEU A 38 -20.75 -12.15 -2.91
C LEU A 38 -21.87 -11.62 -3.82
N SER A 39 -23.13 -11.80 -3.39
CA SER A 39 -24.22 -11.04 -4.00
C SER A 39 -24.01 -9.55 -3.77
N LEU A 40 -24.53 -8.70 -4.65
CA LEU A 40 -24.37 -7.24 -4.49
C LEU A 40 -24.84 -6.73 -3.12
N PRO A 41 -25.99 -7.17 -2.56
CA PRO A 41 -26.36 -6.79 -1.20
C PRO A 41 -25.36 -7.24 -0.14
N ALA A 42 -24.84 -8.48 -0.25
CA ALA A 42 -23.85 -8.99 0.69
C ALA A 42 -22.53 -8.22 0.61
N ALA A 43 -22.08 -7.85 -0.59
CA ALA A 43 -20.88 -7.04 -0.78
C ALA A 43 -21.04 -5.64 -0.15
N LYS A 44 -22.18 -4.97 -0.35
CA LYS A 44 -22.46 -3.67 0.26
C LYS A 44 -22.49 -3.74 1.78
N ALA A 45 -23.12 -4.78 2.34
CA ALA A 45 -23.13 -5.03 3.77
C ALA A 45 -21.72 -5.28 4.33
N ALA A 46 -20.88 -6.02 3.60
CA ALA A 46 -19.50 -6.28 4.00
C ALA A 46 -18.65 -4.99 4.03
N VAL A 47 -18.78 -4.10 3.04
CA VAL A 47 -18.09 -2.79 3.03
C VAL A 47 -18.55 -1.93 4.20
N GLN A 48 -19.87 -1.84 4.43
CA GLN A 48 -20.41 -1.11 5.57
C GLN A 48 -19.86 -1.67 6.89
N GLN A 49 -19.87 -2.99 7.06
CA GLN A 49 -19.36 -3.66 8.26
C GLN A 49 -17.87 -3.38 8.48
N TYR A 50 -17.06 -3.46 7.41
CA TYR A 50 -15.62 -3.18 7.46
C TYR A 50 -15.32 -1.77 7.98
N TYR A 51 -16.11 -0.77 7.55
CA TYR A 51 -15.98 0.60 8.04
C TYR A 51 -16.52 0.76 9.46
N GLU A 52 -17.76 0.35 9.73
CA GLU A 52 -18.45 0.62 11.01
C GLU A 52 -17.90 -0.16 12.19
N GLN A 53 -17.22 -1.28 11.97
CA GLN A 53 -16.51 -2.03 13.01
C GLN A 53 -15.08 -1.48 13.28
N GLY A 54 -14.73 -0.35 12.66
CA GLY A 54 -13.43 0.30 12.79
C GLY A 54 -12.27 -0.48 12.17
N GLN A 55 -12.54 -1.52 11.38
CA GLN A 55 -11.48 -2.29 10.73
C GLN A 55 -10.76 -1.43 9.69
N TYR A 56 -11.51 -0.65 8.90
CA TYR A 56 -10.97 0.37 8.01
C TYR A 56 -9.98 1.29 8.73
N GLU A 57 -10.39 1.90 9.85
CA GLU A 57 -9.55 2.84 10.57
C GLU A 57 -8.26 2.18 11.12
N ARG A 58 -8.36 0.95 11.63
CA ARG A 58 -7.19 0.18 12.08
C ARG A 58 -6.22 -0.10 10.94
N ASP A 59 -6.71 -0.39 9.75
CA ASP A 59 -5.85 -0.69 8.59
C ASP A 59 -5.21 0.59 8.03
N VAL A 60 -5.95 1.70 7.98
CA VAL A 60 -5.39 3.02 7.65
C VAL A 60 -4.33 3.43 8.68
N ALA A 61 -4.55 3.17 9.97
CA ALA A 61 -3.58 3.45 11.02
C ALA A 61 -2.27 2.68 10.83
N LYS A 62 -2.33 1.40 10.43
CA LYS A 62 -1.12 0.62 10.11
C LYS A 62 -0.34 1.25 8.96
N ALA A 63 -1.03 1.62 7.87
CA ALA A 63 -0.39 2.28 6.74
C ALA A 63 0.24 3.63 7.15
N MET A 64 -0.42 4.40 8.01
CA MET A 64 0.11 5.68 8.50
C MET A 64 1.27 5.50 9.49
N ILE A 65 1.32 4.42 10.27
CA ILE A 65 2.49 4.08 11.08
C ILE A 65 3.70 3.82 10.18
N GLU A 66 3.52 3.00 9.13
CA GLU A 66 4.56 2.72 8.15
C GLU A 66 5.02 4.00 7.44
N ALA A 67 4.09 4.85 6.98
CA ALA A 67 4.42 6.13 6.36
C ALA A 67 5.15 7.09 7.33
N THR A 68 4.72 7.14 8.60
CA THR A 68 5.37 7.98 9.63
C THR A 68 6.81 7.58 9.87
N ALA A 69 7.12 6.28 9.79
CA ALA A 69 8.48 5.76 9.95
C ALA A 69 9.41 6.14 8.78
N LEU A 70 8.85 6.54 7.64
CA LEU A 70 9.60 7.01 6.46
C LEU A 70 9.84 8.53 6.47
N LEU A 71 9.23 9.27 7.39
CA LEU A 71 9.40 10.71 7.44
C LEU A 71 10.86 11.05 7.82
N PRO A 72 11.52 11.95 7.07
CA PRO A 72 12.89 12.33 7.33
C PRO A 72 13.02 13.11 8.64
N GLU A 73 14.18 13.01 9.28
CA GLU A 73 14.49 13.81 10.49
C GLU A 73 14.61 15.30 10.18
N MET A 74 15.06 15.65 8.97
CA MET A 74 15.26 17.02 8.51
C MET A 74 14.44 17.27 7.23
N PRO A 75 13.79 18.43 7.07
CA PRO A 75 12.96 18.73 5.90
C PRO A 75 13.76 19.12 4.65
N VAL A 76 15.07 18.90 4.65
CA VAL A 76 15.97 19.27 3.55
C VAL A 76 16.90 18.11 3.22
N LEU A 77 16.98 17.76 1.94
CA LEU A 77 17.92 16.80 1.38
C LEU A 77 18.63 17.44 0.18
N ASP A 78 19.96 17.41 0.16
CA ASP A 78 20.80 18.02 -0.89
C ASP A 78 20.43 19.48 -1.22
N GLY A 79 20.13 20.27 -0.18
CA GLY A 79 19.76 21.69 -0.32
C GLY A 79 18.34 21.93 -0.84
N LYS A 80 17.52 20.89 -1.01
CA LYS A 80 16.12 20.99 -1.45
C LYS A 80 15.16 20.67 -0.32
N ARG A 81 14.08 21.45 -0.21
CA ARG A 81 12.98 21.12 0.72
C ARG A 81 12.26 19.86 0.28
N LEU A 82 12.01 18.99 1.23
CA LEU A 82 11.17 17.81 1.09
C LEU A 82 9.71 18.20 1.27
N ALA A 83 8.81 17.37 0.76
CA ALA A 83 7.37 17.60 0.84
C ALA A 83 6.64 16.26 0.97
N VAL A 84 5.48 16.30 1.62
CA VAL A 84 4.51 15.21 1.63
C VAL A 84 3.32 15.61 0.77
N VAL A 85 2.89 14.71 -0.12
CA VAL A 85 1.71 14.91 -0.97
C VAL A 85 0.64 13.93 -0.51
N LEU A 86 -0.54 14.46 -0.19
CA LEU A 86 -1.72 13.69 0.18
C LEU A 86 -2.82 13.94 -0.86
N ASP A 87 -3.49 12.87 -1.27
CA ASP A 87 -4.79 12.98 -1.92
C ASP A 87 -5.87 13.40 -0.91
N ILE A 88 -7.04 13.82 -1.39
CA ILE A 88 -8.13 14.33 -0.56
C ILE A 88 -9.14 13.23 -0.27
N ASP A 89 -9.88 12.77 -1.28
CA ASP A 89 -11.01 11.86 -1.10
C ASP A 89 -10.52 10.46 -0.71
N GLU A 90 -11.09 9.89 0.36
CA GLU A 90 -10.70 8.58 0.92
C GLU A 90 -9.23 8.47 1.37
N THR A 91 -8.53 9.60 1.43
CA THR A 91 -7.16 9.72 1.96
C THR A 91 -7.11 10.69 3.12
N ALA A 92 -7.29 12.00 2.88
CA ALA A 92 -7.33 12.99 3.96
C ALA A 92 -8.73 13.12 4.57
N LEU A 93 -9.76 13.10 3.72
CA LEU A 93 -11.16 13.30 4.09
C LEU A 93 -11.99 12.05 3.76
N SER A 94 -12.93 11.72 4.63
CA SER A 94 -13.86 10.62 4.43
C SER A 94 -15.12 11.10 3.71
N THR A 95 -15.49 10.39 2.65
CA THR A 95 -16.72 10.54 1.87
C THR A 95 -17.70 9.39 2.16
N TYR A 96 -17.40 8.56 3.17
CA TYR A 96 -18.16 7.37 3.52
C TYR A 96 -19.66 7.64 3.72
N GLU A 97 -20.01 8.76 4.37
CA GLU A 97 -21.40 9.14 4.60
C GLU A 97 -22.17 9.31 3.28
N TYR A 98 -21.59 10.01 2.32
CA TYR A 98 -22.12 10.13 0.96
C TYR A 98 -22.17 8.78 0.25
N GLN A 99 -21.07 8.02 0.25
CA GLN A 99 -20.99 6.74 -0.45
C GLN A 99 -22.04 5.76 0.08
N LYS A 100 -22.20 5.67 1.41
CA LYS A 100 -23.23 4.83 2.05
C LYS A 100 -24.63 5.31 1.68
N GLY A 101 -24.90 6.61 1.73
CA GLY A 101 -26.19 7.20 1.34
C GLY A 101 -26.57 6.91 -0.11
N MET A 102 -25.59 6.85 -1.01
CA MET A 102 -25.76 6.49 -2.42
C MET A 102 -25.71 4.97 -2.68
N GLY A 103 -25.69 4.15 -1.64
CA GLY A 103 -25.63 2.69 -1.75
C GLY A 103 -24.35 2.19 -2.41
N PHE A 104 -23.24 2.89 -2.17
CA PHE A 104 -21.89 2.71 -2.74
C PHE A 104 -21.83 2.87 -4.27
N GLY A 105 -22.74 3.66 -4.85
CA GLY A 105 -22.71 4.09 -6.25
C GLY A 105 -22.24 5.54 -6.41
N HIS A 106 -21.98 5.95 -7.66
CA HIS A 106 -21.57 7.32 -7.98
C HIS A 106 -22.63 8.04 -8.83
N TYR A 107 -22.98 9.26 -8.44
CA TYR A 107 -23.80 10.17 -9.23
C TYR A 107 -23.26 11.59 -9.12
N GLY A 108 -22.65 12.10 -10.21
CA GLY A 108 -21.88 13.34 -10.18
C GLY A 108 -22.63 14.57 -9.68
N LYS A 109 -23.94 14.71 -9.96
CA LYS A 109 -24.70 15.86 -9.45
C LYS A 109 -24.88 15.80 -7.93
N ALA A 110 -25.20 14.63 -7.38
CA ALA A 110 -25.31 14.47 -5.93
C ALA A 110 -23.95 14.63 -5.23
N TRP A 111 -22.86 14.18 -5.87
CA TRP A 111 -21.50 14.38 -5.37
C TRP A 111 -21.19 15.87 -5.14
N HIS A 112 -21.38 16.71 -6.15
CA HIS A 112 -21.15 18.15 -6.02
C HIS A 112 -22.05 18.80 -4.95
N GLN A 113 -23.33 18.40 -4.89
CA GLN A 113 -24.25 18.87 -3.86
C GLN A 113 -23.79 18.50 -2.44
N TRP A 114 -23.24 17.29 -2.27
CA TRP A 114 -22.70 16.86 -0.98
C TRP A 114 -21.40 17.60 -0.61
N ILE A 115 -20.51 17.87 -1.58
CA ILE A 115 -19.32 18.71 -1.37
C ILE A 115 -19.73 20.09 -0.82
N ASP A 116 -20.78 20.70 -1.37
CA ASP A 116 -21.26 22.02 -0.93
C ASP A 116 -21.77 22.04 0.51
N LEU A 117 -22.13 20.88 1.08
CA LEU A 117 -22.53 20.77 2.50
C LEU A 117 -21.33 20.96 3.44
N ARG A 118 -20.09 20.70 2.98
CA ARG A 118 -18.85 20.83 3.75
C ARG A 118 -18.82 20.00 5.04
N GLN A 119 -19.36 18.79 4.96
CA GLN A 119 -19.49 17.88 6.12
C GLN A 119 -18.46 16.74 6.14
N ALA A 120 -17.58 16.65 5.13
CA ALA A 120 -16.52 15.66 5.09
C ALA A 120 -15.64 15.75 6.35
N THR A 121 -15.40 14.62 6.99
CA THR A 121 -14.59 14.53 8.21
C THR A 121 -13.17 14.07 7.88
N ALA A 122 -12.20 14.42 8.72
CA ALA A 122 -10.84 13.93 8.55
C ALA A 122 -10.76 12.43 8.85
N ILE A 123 -9.95 11.70 8.09
CA ILE A 123 -9.58 10.33 8.43
C ILE A 123 -8.50 10.41 9.52
N ALA A 124 -8.88 10.07 10.76
CA ALA A 124 -8.12 10.41 11.95
C ALA A 124 -6.64 9.95 11.97
N PRO A 125 -6.30 8.72 11.51
CA PRO A 125 -4.89 8.33 11.42
C PRO A 125 -4.09 9.17 10.41
N VAL A 126 -4.71 9.60 9.30
CA VAL A 126 -4.06 10.45 8.29
C VAL A 126 -3.87 11.87 8.80
N LEU A 127 -4.83 12.41 9.57
CA LEU A 127 -4.66 13.69 10.26
C LEU A 127 -3.47 13.65 11.24
N THR A 128 -3.30 12.55 11.96
CA THR A 128 -2.16 12.36 12.87
C THR A 128 -0.83 12.34 12.10
N PHE A 129 -0.78 11.62 10.97
CA PHE A 129 0.39 11.61 10.09
C PHE A 129 0.71 13.01 9.53
N TYR A 130 -0.31 13.73 9.05
CA TYR A 130 -0.16 15.10 8.54
C TYR A 130 0.45 16.03 9.60
N GLN A 131 -0.06 15.97 10.84
CA GLN A 131 0.48 16.75 11.95
C GLN A 131 1.93 16.37 12.29
N ALA A 132 2.29 15.09 12.22
CA ALA A 132 3.65 14.63 12.42
C ALA A 132 4.61 15.09 11.31
N ALA A 133 4.17 15.11 10.06
CA ALA A 133 4.93 15.66 8.94
C ALA A 133 5.12 17.18 9.10
N GLN A 134 4.05 17.91 9.40
CA GLN A 134 4.08 19.36 9.62
C GLN A 134 5.01 19.75 10.77
N ALA A 135 5.01 18.99 11.87
CA ALA A 135 5.91 19.22 13.01
C ALA A 135 7.40 19.05 12.65
N ARG A 136 7.72 18.33 11.56
CA ARG A 136 9.08 18.17 11.02
C ARG A 136 9.42 19.20 9.94
N GLY A 137 8.51 20.14 9.66
CA GLY A 137 8.70 21.19 8.65
C GLY A 137 8.53 20.70 7.21
N LEU A 138 7.82 19.58 7.01
CA LEU A 138 7.44 19.01 5.71
C LEU A 138 6.10 19.55 5.21
#